data_AF-A0A0L0FAD8-F1
#
_entry.id   AF-A0A0L0FAD8-F1
#
_cell.length_a   1.000
_cell.length_b   1.000
_cell.length_c   1.000
_cell.angle_alpha   90.00
_cell.angle_beta   90.00
_cell.angle_gamma   90.00
#
_symmetry.space_group_name_H-M   'P 1'
#
loop_
_entity.id
_entity.type
_entity.pdbx_description
1 polymer ?
#
loop_
_entity_poly.entity_id
_entity_poly.type
_entity_poly.pdbx_seq_one_letter_code
_entity_poly.pdbx_strand_id
1 'polypeptide(L)'
;MRTASTLFFKIKNFKTAASFARRLLELGPAPAVAQQVRKILAVCEKNPTDAHAIDYDEHNPFTPCAKSYKPIYKGTASVKCPYCASTFQPEFKGELCPVCNLSQIGKDCMGLHISRAQLQR
;
A
#
# COMPACT_ATOMS: atom_id res chain seq x y z
N MET A 1 -7.43 -7.24 2.81
CA MET A 1 -8.13 -7.86 1.66
C MET A 1 -9.65 -7.88 1.81
N ARG A 2 -10.24 -8.40 2.91
CA ARG A 2 -11.72 -8.47 3.07
C ARG A 2 -12.46 -7.14 2.86
N THR A 3 -11.98 -6.08 3.50
CA THR A 3 -12.58 -4.73 3.38
C THR A 3 -12.49 -4.20 1.95
N ALA A 4 -11.33 -4.36 1.30
CA ALA A 4 -11.12 -3.93 -0.08
C ALA A 4 -12.07 -4.66 -1.05
N SER A 5 -12.16 -6.00 -0.98
CA SER A 5 -13.09 -6.79 -1.81
C SER A 5 -14.54 -6.32 -1.64
N THR A 6 -14.96 -6.05 -0.40
CA THR A 6 -16.33 -5.63 -0.10
C THR A 6 -16.61 -4.21 -0.61
N LEU A 7 -15.67 -3.28 -0.43
CA LEU A 7 -15.82 -1.90 -0.89
C LEU A 7 -15.88 -1.84 -2.43
N PHE A 8 -14.95 -2.53 -3.09
CA PHE A 8 -14.88 -2.57 -4.55
C PHE A 8 -16.10 -3.26 -5.18
N PHE A 9 -16.62 -4.30 -4.54
CA PHE A 9 -17.88 -4.92 -4.94
C PHE A 9 -19.07 -3.94 -4.85
N LYS A 10 -19.14 -3.12 -3.79
CA LYS A 10 -20.21 -2.12 -3.63
C LYS A 10 -20.18 -1.02 -4.68
N ILE A 11 -18.99 -0.56 -5.08
CA ILE A 11 -18.82 0.44 -6.15
C ILE A 11 -18.85 -0.17 -7.56
N LYS A 12 -19.17 -1.46 -7.70
CA LYS A 12 -19.24 -2.18 -8.99
C LYS A 12 -17.91 -2.21 -9.76
N ASN A 13 -16.78 -2.16 -9.04
CA ASN A 13 -15.47 -2.47 -9.59
C ASN A 13 -15.19 -3.97 -9.45
N PHE A 14 -15.86 -4.78 -10.28
CA PHE A 14 -15.90 -6.22 -10.13
C PHE A 14 -14.60 -6.90 -10.54
N LYS A 15 -13.91 -6.41 -11.58
CA LYS A 15 -12.64 -6.96 -12.04
C LYS A 15 -11.59 -6.83 -10.93
N THR A 16 -11.47 -5.64 -10.36
CA THR A 16 -10.51 -5.41 -9.26
C THR A 16 -10.95 -6.10 -7.96
N ALA A 17 -12.27 -6.12 -7.65
CA ALA A 17 -12.78 -6.87 -6.49
C ALA A 17 -12.47 -8.37 -6.56
N ALA A 18 -12.56 -8.96 -7.76
CA ALA A 18 -12.25 -10.37 -7.99
C ALA A 18 -10.78 -10.69 -7.68
N SER A 19 -9.85 -9.82 -8.08
CA SER A 19 -8.43 -9.97 -7.75
C SER A 19 -8.20 -10.00 -6.23
N PHE A 20 -8.78 -9.04 -5.50
CA PHE A 20 -8.70 -9.03 -4.03
C PHE A 20 -9.33 -10.27 -3.39
N ALA A 21 -10.43 -10.76 -3.94
CA ALA A 21 -11.11 -11.95 -3.45
C ALA A 21 -10.25 -13.20 -3.64
N ARG A 22 -9.59 -13.39 -4.79
CA ARG A 22 -8.65 -14.48 -5.05
C ARG A 22 -7.47 -14.45 -4.08
N ARG A 23 -6.82 -13.29 -3.95
CA ARG A 23 -5.69 -13.12 -3.02
C ARG A 23 -6.09 -13.34 -1.55
N LEU A 24 -7.32 -13.00 -1.17
CA LEU A 24 -7.85 -13.31 0.16
C LEU A 24 -8.03 -14.82 0.36
N LEU A 25 -8.50 -15.55 -0.64
CA LEU A 25 -8.66 -17.01 -0.56
C LEU A 25 -7.32 -17.74 -0.48
N GLU A 26 -6.30 -17.26 -1.19
CA GLU A 26 -4.93 -17.78 -1.13
C GLU A 26 -4.28 -17.65 0.26
N LEU A 27 -4.67 -16.65 1.05
CA LEU A 27 -4.20 -16.47 2.43
C LEU A 27 -4.83 -17.44 3.44
N GLY A 28 -5.76 -18.32 3.02
CA GLY A 28 -6.40 -19.32 3.89
C GLY A 28 -7.23 -18.71 5.03
N PRO A 29 -8.27 -17.91 4.76
CA PRO A 29 -9.08 -17.28 5.79
C PRO A 29 -10.02 -18.30 6.46
N ALA A 30 -10.59 -17.94 7.61
CA ALA A 30 -11.57 -18.77 8.31
C ALA A 30 -12.74 -19.20 7.37
N PRO A 31 -13.32 -20.42 7.55
CA PRO A 31 -14.29 -20.98 6.61
C PRO A 31 -15.49 -20.08 6.30
N ALA A 32 -16.03 -19.39 7.31
CA ALA A 32 -17.14 -18.45 7.15
C ALA A 32 -16.78 -17.28 6.22
N VAL A 33 -15.55 -16.73 6.35
CA VAL A 33 -15.05 -15.66 5.49
C VAL A 33 -14.78 -16.19 4.09
N ALA A 34 -14.17 -17.38 3.96
CA ALA A 34 -13.92 -18.01 2.67
C ALA A 34 -15.21 -18.24 1.88
N GLN A 35 -16.28 -18.72 2.52
CA GLN A 35 -17.60 -18.89 1.89
C GLN A 35 -18.18 -17.56 1.41
N GLN A 36 -18.11 -16.50 2.23
CA GLN A 36 -18.56 -15.16 1.83
C GLN A 36 -17.79 -14.64 0.61
N VAL A 37 -16.47 -14.80 0.61
CA VAL A 37 -15.58 -14.31 -0.45
C VAL A 37 -15.79 -15.08 -1.76
N ARG A 38 -16.02 -16.40 -1.71
CA ARG A 38 -16.37 -17.20 -2.90
C ARG A 38 -17.68 -16.76 -3.55
N LYS A 39 -18.68 -16.39 -2.74
CA LYS A 39 -19.95 -15.83 -3.25
C LYS A 39 -19.72 -14.51 -3.99
N ILE A 40 -18.91 -13.62 -3.42
CA ILE A 40 -18.53 -12.35 -4.06
C ILE A 40 -17.80 -12.62 -5.37
N LEU A 41 -16.80 -13.51 -5.35
CA LEU A 41 -16.00 -13.86 -6.52
C LEU A 41 -16.87 -14.40 -7.67
N ALA A 42 -17.80 -15.31 -7.38
CA ALA A 42 -18.71 -15.87 -8.38
C ALA A 42 -19.62 -14.81 -9.04
N VAL A 43 -19.97 -13.73 -8.33
CA VAL A 43 -20.71 -12.61 -8.91
C VAL A 43 -19.78 -11.75 -9.77
N CYS A 44 -18.57 -11.46 -9.29
CA CYS A 44 -17.60 -10.67 -10.03
C CYS A 44 -17.18 -11.34 -11.35
N GLU A 45 -17.04 -12.66 -11.38
CA GLU A 45 -16.64 -13.41 -12.59
C GLU A 45 -17.70 -13.43 -13.69
N LYS A 46 -18.99 -13.25 -13.33
CA LYS A 46 -20.07 -13.12 -14.32
C LYS A 46 -20.03 -11.79 -15.07
N ASN A 47 -19.48 -10.75 -14.46
CA ASN A 47 -19.34 -9.44 -15.08
C ASN A 47 -18.01 -8.78 -14.66
N PRO A 48 -16.88 -9.18 -15.27
CA PRO A 48 -15.55 -8.74 -14.88
C PRO A 48 -15.22 -7.35 -15.46
N THR A 49 -16.04 -6.35 -15.16
CA THR A 49 -15.88 -4.96 -15.56
C THR A 49 -15.69 -4.06 -14.35
N ASP A 50 -14.94 -2.98 -14.52
CA ASP A 50 -14.81 -1.94 -13.50
C ASP A 50 -15.60 -0.70 -13.93
N ALA A 51 -16.50 -0.22 -13.08
CA ALA A 51 -17.34 0.94 -13.36
C ALA A 51 -16.59 2.28 -13.22
N HIS A 52 -15.57 2.33 -12.36
CA HIS A 52 -14.82 3.54 -12.05
C HIS A 52 -13.32 3.37 -12.28
N ALA A 53 -12.71 4.32 -12.96
CA ALA A 53 -11.27 4.45 -13.04
C ALA A 53 -10.70 4.90 -11.69
N ILE A 54 -9.65 4.23 -11.23
CA ILE A 54 -8.99 4.49 -9.96
C ILE A 54 -7.48 4.56 -10.18
N ASP A 55 -6.79 5.36 -9.38
CA ASP A 55 -5.33 5.41 -9.35
C ASP A 55 -4.79 4.25 -8.50
N TYR A 56 -4.93 3.04 -9.05
CA TYR A 56 -4.44 1.81 -8.46
C TYR A 56 -4.11 0.81 -9.58
N ASP A 57 -2.85 0.44 -9.67
CA ASP A 57 -2.38 -0.65 -10.52
C ASP A 57 -1.83 -1.77 -9.63
N GLU A 58 -2.45 -2.96 -9.72
CA GLU A 58 -2.05 -4.13 -8.94
C GLU A 58 -0.77 -4.80 -9.47
N HIS A 59 -0.40 -4.57 -10.73
CA HIS A 59 0.76 -5.18 -11.38
C HIS A 59 2.00 -4.29 -11.32
N ASN A 60 1.83 -3.00 -11.01
CA ASN A 60 2.92 -2.05 -10.89
C ASN A 60 3.29 -1.83 -9.42
N PRO A 61 4.50 -2.23 -8.97
CA PRO A 61 4.93 -2.02 -7.60
C PRO A 61 4.94 -0.53 -7.23
N PHE A 62 4.31 -0.20 -6.10
CA PHE A 62 4.27 1.15 -5.57
C PHE A 62 4.52 1.16 -4.07
N THR A 63 4.93 2.32 -3.55
CA THR A 63 4.97 2.60 -2.12
C THR A 63 3.95 3.70 -1.80
N PRO A 64 3.10 3.54 -0.78
CA PRO A 64 2.17 4.61 -0.41
C PRO A 64 2.93 5.80 0.16
N CYS A 65 2.58 7.02 -0.27
CA CYS A 65 3.05 8.24 0.37
C CYS A 65 2.48 8.33 1.79
N ALA A 66 3.33 8.45 2.79
CA ALA A 66 2.90 8.47 4.19
C ALA A 66 2.23 9.79 4.64
N LYS A 67 2.02 10.75 3.73
CA LYS A 67 1.28 12.00 3.99
C LYS A 67 0.08 12.19 3.08
N SER A 68 0.25 12.06 1.75
CA SER A 68 -0.86 12.22 0.80
C SER A 68 -1.69 10.96 0.56
N TYR A 69 -1.21 9.79 1.05
CA TYR A 69 -1.83 8.47 0.85
C TYR A 69 -2.00 8.06 -0.63
N LYS A 70 -1.30 8.74 -1.55
CA LYS A 70 -1.25 8.41 -2.97
C LYS A 70 -0.16 7.37 -3.26
N PRO A 71 -0.34 6.52 -4.28
CA PRO A 71 0.69 5.59 -4.70
C PRO A 71 1.90 6.33 -5.30
N ILE A 72 3.11 5.92 -4.93
CA ILE A 72 4.37 6.34 -5.55
C ILE A 72 4.90 5.13 -6.31
N TYR A 73 4.69 5.10 -7.63
CA TYR A 73 5.10 3.98 -8.47
C TYR A 73 6.61 3.92 -8.65
N LYS A 74 7.13 2.71 -8.88
CA LYS A 74 8.55 2.48 -9.12
C LYS A 74 9.06 3.34 -10.28
N GLY A 75 10.19 4.00 -10.08
CA GLY A 75 10.80 4.92 -11.06
C GLY A 75 10.39 6.38 -10.91
N THR A 76 9.36 6.69 -10.12
CA THR A 76 9.02 8.08 -9.76
C THR A 76 9.93 8.62 -8.66
N ALA A 77 10.16 9.94 -8.67
CA ALA A 77 10.95 10.59 -7.65
C ALA A 77 10.28 10.45 -6.27
N SER A 78 11.06 10.07 -5.26
CA SER A 78 10.58 9.92 -3.89
C SER A 78 11.66 10.29 -2.89
N VAL A 79 11.24 10.70 -1.70
CA VAL A 79 12.12 11.02 -0.56
C VAL A 79 11.72 10.18 0.63
N LYS A 80 12.70 9.75 1.41
CA LYS A 80 12.47 8.90 2.57
C LYS A 80 12.80 9.63 3.86
N CYS A 81 12.08 9.25 4.91
CA CYS A 81 12.46 9.56 6.28
C CYS A 81 13.77 8.81 6.61
N PRO A 82 14.86 9.49 7.01
CA PRO A 82 16.13 8.84 7.30
C PRO A 82 16.08 7.94 8.54
N TYR A 83 15.07 8.11 9.40
CA TYR A 83 14.90 7.32 10.62
C TYR A 83 13.98 6.11 10.43
N CYS A 84 12.69 6.32 10.12
CA CYS A 84 11.71 5.23 10.02
C CYS A 84 11.49 4.71 8.59
N ALA A 85 12.26 5.20 7.61
CA ALA A 85 12.21 4.78 6.19
C ALA A 85 10.85 4.95 5.46
N SER A 86 9.90 5.68 6.06
CA SER A 86 8.64 6.02 5.38
C SER A 86 8.91 6.86 4.12
N THR A 87 8.15 6.59 3.07
CA THR A 87 8.37 7.20 1.74
C THR A 87 7.34 8.31 1.50
N PHE A 88 7.81 9.39 0.89
CA PHE A 88 7.03 10.60 0.63
C PHE A 88 7.27 11.09 -0.79
N GLN A 89 6.30 11.86 -1.29
CA GLN A 89 6.48 12.63 -2.51
C GLN A 89 7.53 13.74 -2.28
N PRO A 90 8.31 14.13 -3.32
CA PRO A 90 9.37 15.14 -3.20
C PRO A 90 8.91 16.48 -2.62
N GLU A 91 7.64 16.82 -2.83
CA GLU A 91 6.99 18.05 -2.34
C GLU A 91 7.05 18.18 -0.80
N PHE A 92 7.14 17.07 -0.07
CA PHE A 92 7.19 17.07 1.40
C PHE A 92 8.63 17.04 1.97
N LYS A 93 9.65 17.16 1.11
CA LYS A 93 11.04 17.22 1.56
C LYS A 93 11.25 18.42 2.49
N GLY A 94 11.92 18.20 3.61
CA GLY A 94 12.23 19.27 4.57
C GLY A 94 11.18 19.46 5.67
N GLU A 95 10.04 18.78 5.62
CA GLU A 95 9.06 18.80 6.71
C GLU A 95 9.36 17.76 7.80
N LEU A 96 8.71 17.91 8.97
CA LEU A 96 8.72 16.89 10.02
C LEU A 96 7.95 15.64 9.55
N CYS A 97 8.56 14.47 9.67
CA CYS A 97 7.95 13.21 9.29
C CYS A 97 6.72 12.89 10.20
N PRO A 98 5.49 12.80 9.67
CA PRO A 98 4.28 12.56 10.47
C PRO A 98 4.17 11.13 11.01
N VAL A 99 5.01 10.21 10.52
CA VAL A 99 5.02 8.80 10.96
C VAL A 99 5.80 8.66 12.27
N CYS A 100 7.01 9.20 12.31
CA CYS A 100 7.86 9.10 13.50
C CYS A 100 7.78 10.33 14.41
N ASN A 101 7.34 11.48 13.89
CA ASN A 101 7.32 12.78 14.57
C ASN A 101 8.67 13.24 15.14
N LEU A 102 9.78 12.73 14.56
CA LEU A 102 11.14 12.99 15.07
C LEU A 102 12.08 13.58 14.01
N SER A 103 12.13 12.96 12.82
CA SER A 103 13.12 13.33 11.81
C SER A 103 12.52 14.15 10.67
N GLN A 104 13.38 14.92 10.00
CA GLN A 104 13.03 15.70 8.82
C GLN A 104 13.08 14.82 7.56
N ILE A 105 12.04 14.90 6.73
CA ILE A 105 11.91 14.09 5.51
C ILE A 105 13.02 14.45 4.52
N GLY A 106 13.76 13.43 4.05
CA GLY A 106 14.82 13.59 3.04
C GLY A 106 16.06 14.32 3.54
N LYS A 107 16.28 14.39 4.87
CA LYS A 107 17.51 14.91 5.46
C LYS A 107 18.63 13.89 5.36
N ASP A 108 19.82 14.33 4.94
CA ASP A 108 21.01 13.50 4.93
C ASP A 108 21.48 13.22 6.36
N CYS A 109 21.71 11.95 6.67
CA CYS A 109 22.08 11.47 8.01
C CYS A 109 23.12 10.35 7.87
N MET A 110 23.93 10.14 8.91
CA MET A 110 24.93 9.06 8.92
C MET A 110 24.31 7.65 8.99
N GLY A 111 23.01 7.57 9.32
CA GLY A 111 22.28 6.32 9.53
C GLY A 111 22.11 5.99 11.03
N LEU A 112 21.54 4.82 11.30
CA LEU A 112 21.25 4.35 12.65
C LEU A 112 22.51 3.76 13.30
N HIS A 113 22.99 4.36 14.39
CA HIS A 113 24.08 3.86 15.22
C HIS A 113 23.54 3.31 16.54
N ILE A 114 23.61 1.98 16.71
CA ILE A 114 23.08 1.27 17.88
C ILE A 114 24.09 0.30 18.50
N SER A 115 25.28 0.14 17.91
CA SER A 115 26.34 -0.72 18.44
C SER A 115 27.70 -0.03 18.39
N ARG A 116 28.59 -0.42 19.32
CA ARG A 116 29.98 0.10 19.37
C ARG A 116 30.78 -0.23 18.11
N ALA A 117 30.47 -1.34 17.44
CA ALA A 117 31.10 -1.73 16.18
C ALA A 117 30.91 -0.65 15.07
N GLN A 118 29.82 0.13 15.13
CA GLN A 118 29.55 1.21 14.17
C GLN A 118 30.26 2.52 14.52
N LEU A 119 30.93 2.59 15.68
CA LEU A 119 31.65 3.78 16.17
C LEU A 119 33.18 3.66 16.01
N GLN A 120 33.68 2.46 15.74
CA GLN A 120 35.09 2.23 15.50
C GLN A 120 35.39 2.51 14.02
N ARG A 121 36.04 3.65 13.76
CA ARG A 121 36.71 3.97 12.50
C ARG A 121 38.16 3.55 12.59
#